data_AF-A0A3D6DWJ1-F1
#
_entry.id   AF-A0A3D6DWJ1-F1
#
_cell.length_a   1.000
_cell.length_b   1.000
_cell.length_c   1.000
_cell.angle_alpha   90.00
_cell.angle_beta   90.00
_cell.angle_gamma   90.00
#
_symmetry.space_group_name_H-M   'P 1'
#
loop_
_entity.id
_entity.type
_entity.pdbx_description
1 polymer ?
#
loop_
_entity_poly.entity_id
_entity_poly.type
_entity_poly.pdbx_seq_one_letter_code
_entity_poly.pdbx_strand_id
1 'polypeptide(L)' 'NYALEKHADGWKVYDVIVAGVSLVTNYRDTFKQEVSNNGIDGLITMLSNRNKQLESGRK' A
#
# COMPACT_ATOMS: atom_id res chain seq x y z
N ASN A 1 7.72 -9.75 10.05
CA ASN A 1 8.84 -10.04 9.14
C ASN A 1 8.90 -8.91 8.11
N TYR A 2 10.08 -8.47 7.68
CA TYR A 2 10.25 -7.35 6.76
C TYR A 2 11.02 -7.80 5.54
N ALA A 3 10.57 -7.40 4.35
CA ALA A 3 11.32 -7.60 3.11
C ALA A 3 12.02 -6.28 2.74
N LEU A 4 13.32 -6.37 2.45
CA LEU A 4 14.18 -5.22 2.21
C LEU A 4 14.85 -5.29 0.85
N GLU A 5 15.04 -4.13 0.24
CA GLU A 5 15.80 -3.93 -1.00
C GLU A 5 17.02 -3.03 -0.72
N LYS A 6 18.16 -3.35 -1.34
CA LYS A 6 19.39 -2.58 -1.19
C LYS A 6 19.47 -1.51 -2.28
N HIS A 7 19.48 -0.25 -1.85
CA HIS A 7 19.73 0.92 -2.69
C HIS A 7 21.13 1.49 -2.44
N ALA A 8 21.53 2.46 -3.26
CA ALA A 8 22.82 3.14 -3.15
C ALA A 8 23.02 3.82 -1.78
N ASP A 9 21.93 4.30 -1.16
CA ASP A 9 21.91 4.98 0.14
C ASP A 9 21.61 4.04 1.32
N GLY A 10 21.48 2.72 1.07
CA GLY A 10 21.28 1.71 2.12
C GLY A 10 20.09 0.79 1.88
N TRP A 11 19.67 0.07 2.91
CA TRP A 11 18.52 -0.84 2.86
C TRP A 11 17.21 -0.12 3.09
N LYS A 12 16.20 -0.39 2.26
CA LYS A 12 14.85 0.14 2.38
C LYS A 12 13.86 -1.01 2.53
N VAL A 13 12.90 -0.87 3.43
CA VAL A 13 11.79 -1.83 3.57
C VAL A 13 10.79 -1.57 2.45
N TYR A 14 10.44 -2.61 1.69
CA TYR A 14 9.41 -2.51 0.65
C TYR A 14 8.13 -3.29 0.99
N ASP A 15 8.20 -4.23 1.94
CA ASP A 15 7.02 -5.00 2.37
C ASP A 15 7.12 -5.43 3.83
N VAL A 16 5.95 -5.53 4.46
CA VAL A 16 5.77 -6.02 5.83
C VAL A 16 4.92 -7.28 5.77
N ILE A 17 5.40 -8.33 6.42
CA ILE A 17 4.72 -9.62 6.48
C ILE A 17 4.24 -9.86 7.91
N VAL A 18 2.92 -9.99 8.08
CA VAL A 18 2.23 -10.22 9.35
C VAL A 18 1.52 -11.57 9.26
N ALA A 19 1.78 -12.47 10.22
CA ALA A 19 1.21 -13.82 10.25
C ALA A 19 1.38 -14.61 8.92
N GLY A 20 2.50 -14.39 8.21
CA GLY A 20 2.78 -15.02 6.92
C GLY A 20 2.14 -14.33 5.70
N VAL A 21 1.35 -13.27 5.90
CA VAL A 21 0.69 -12.51 4.83
C VAL A 21 1.45 -11.21 4.56
N SER A 22 1.87 -11.02 3.31
CA SER A 22 2.44 -9.77 2.79
C SER A 22 1.37 -8.68 2.73
N LEU A 23 1.65 -7.49 3.27
CA LEU A 23 0.76 -6.34 3.12
C LEU A 23 0.64 -5.90 1.67
N VAL A 24 1.75 -5.97 0.89
CA VAL A 24 1.71 -5.68 -0.55
C VAL A 24 0.74 -6.62 -1.27
N THR A 25 0.86 -7.93 -1.05
CA THR A 25 -0.03 -8.91 -1.68
C THR A 25 -1.48 -8.74 -1.24
N ASN A 26 -1.72 -8.43 0.04
CA ASN A 26 -3.07 -8.22 0.58
C ASN A 26 -3.86 -7.14 -0.17
N TYR A 27 -3.20 -6.06 -0.60
CA TYR A 27 -3.88 -4.96 -1.30
C TYR A 27 -3.73 -4.98 -2.82
N ARG A 28 -2.83 -5.82 -3.36
CA ARG A 28 -2.50 -5.86 -4.80
C ARG A 28 -3.73 -6.09 -5.68
N ASP A 29 -4.60 -7.03 -5.30
CA ASP A 29 -5.78 -7.36 -6.11
C ASP A 29 -6.80 -6.22 -6.11
N THR A 30 -7.05 -5.61 -4.95
CA THR A 30 -7.93 -4.44 -4.84
C THR A 30 -7.41 -3.26 -5.66
N PHE A 31 -6.11 -2.97 -5.60
CA PHE A 31 -5.52 -1.88 -6.38
C PHE A 31 -5.55 -2.18 -7.87
N LYS A 32 -5.33 -3.43 -8.28
CA LYS A 32 -5.45 -3.84 -9.69
C LYS A 32 -6.87 -3.65 -10.21
N GLN A 33 -7.88 -4.00 -9.42
CA GLN A 33 -9.29 -3.77 -9.77
C GLN A 33 -9.60 -2.27 -9.90
N GLU A 34 -9.14 -1.46 -8.95
CA GLU A 34 -9.31 -0.01 -9.00
C GLU A 34 -8.68 0.60 -10.24
N VAL A 35 -7.43 0.24 -10.54
CA VAL A 35 -6.72 0.74 -11.73
C VAL A 35 -7.42 0.30 -13.02
N SER A 36 -7.94 -0.92 -13.06
CA SER A 36 -8.71 -1.42 -14.21
C SER A 36 -10.01 -0.65 -14.44
N ASN A 37 -10.67 -0.20 -13.36
CA ASN A 37 -11.98 0.44 -13.45
C ASN A 37 -11.89 1.96 -13.59
N ASN A 38 -10.96 2.59 -12.86
CA ASN A 38 -10.90 4.03 -12.64
C ASN A 38 -9.53 4.65 -12.99
N GLY A 39 -8.61 3.85 -13.52
CA GLY A 39 -7.26 4.29 -13.86
C GLY A 39 -6.39 4.61 -12.64
N ILE A 40 -5.19 5.13 -12.90
CA ILE A 40 -4.23 5.49 -11.85
C ILE A 40 -4.75 6.66 -10.98
N ASP A 41 -5.46 7.62 -11.57
CA ASP A 41 -6.04 8.75 -10.83
C ASP A 41 -7.12 8.30 -9.84
N GLY A 42 -7.91 7.27 -10.21
CA GLY A 42 -8.86 6.63 -9.30
C GLY A 42 -8.18 6.00 -8.10
N LEU A 43 -7.08 5.26 -8.33
CA LEU A 43 -6.27 4.68 -7.25
C LEU A 43 -5.71 5.76 -6.32
N ILE A 44 -5.15 6.85 -6.87
CA ILE A 44 -4.61 7.96 -6.06
C ILE A 44 -5.72 8.59 -5.19
N THR A 45 -6.89 8.82 -5.76
CA THR A 45 -8.05 9.37 -5.04
C THR A 45 -8.51 8.44 -3.92
N MET A 46 -8.61 7.13 -4.20
CA MET A 46 -8.97 6.11 -3.20
C MET A 46 -7.99 6.10 -2.02
N LEU A 47 -6.68 6.09 -2.31
CA LEU A 47 -5.64 6.12 -1.29
C LEU A 47 -5.69 7.40 -0.43
N SER A 48 -5.86 8.56 -1.09
CA SER A 48 -5.98 9.86 -0.39
C SER A 48 -7.18 9.90 0.56
N ASN A 49 -8.34 9.41 0.10
CA ASN A 49 -9.55 9.35 0.93
C ASN A 49 -9.37 8.40 2.12
N ARG A 50 -8.74 7.24 1.89
CA ARG A 50 -8.48 6.27 2.96
C ARG A 50 -7.53 6.82 4.02
N ASN A 51 -6.48 7.55 3.60
CA ASN A 51 -5.57 8.22 4.53
C ASN A 51 -6.31 9.25 5.40
N LYS A 52 -7.16 10.09 4.82
CA LYS A 52 -7.97 11.07 5.57
C LYS A 52 -8.92 10.41 6.57
N GLN A 53 -9.56 9.31 6.19
CA GLN A 53 -10.44 8.56 7.09
C GLN A 53 -9.67 8.01 8.31
N LEU A 54 -8.50 7.43 8.09
CA LEU A 54 -7.65 6.91 9.17
C LEU A 54 -7.13 8.03 10.09
N GLU A 55 -6.82 9.21 9.56
CA GLU A 55 -6.45 10.38 10.35
C GLU A 55 -7.60 10.90 11.22
N SER A 56 -8.83 10.93 10.68
CA SER A 56 -10.01 11.35 11.44
C SER A 56 -10.37 10.40 12.58
N GLY A 57 -10.16 9.08 12.40
CA GLY A 57 -10.42 8.08 13.45
C GLY A 57 -9.35 8.04 14.54
N ARG A 58 -8.24 8.76 14.36
CA ARG A 58 -7.17 8.92 15.36
C ARG A 58 -7.36 10.13 16.30
N LYS A 59 -8.35 10.98 16.05
CA LYS A 59 -8.74 12.10 16.92
C LYS A 59 -9.86 11.68 17.85
#